data_AF-A0A523HTZ3-F1
#
_entry.id   AF-A0A523HTZ3-F1
#
_cell.length_a   1.000
_cell.length_b   1.000
_cell.length_c   1.000
_cell.angle_alpha   90.00
_cell.angle_beta   90.00
_cell.angle_gamma   90.00
#
_symmetry.space_group_name_H-M   'P 1'
#
loop_
_entity.id
_entity.type
_entity.pdbx_description
1 polymer ?
#
loop_
_entity_poly.entity_id
_entity_poly.type
_entity_poly.pdbx_seq_one_letter_code
_entity_poly.pdbx_strand_id
1 'polypeptide(L)'
;MIKLRGALILFLLLLVVFRLSSCATQKPKLVLFISIDQLRYDYLTRFSKYFGDNGFNLFFKDGANFTNAQFKHSVTKTSAGHAVISTGTHANVNGVIANRWYDRQQ
;
A
#
# COMPACT_ATOMS: atom_id res chain seq x y z
N MET A 1 6.96 51.68 3.07
CA MET A 1 7.41 50.41 2.43
C MET A 1 7.42 49.21 3.38
N ILE A 2 7.86 49.34 4.64
CA ILE A 2 7.92 48.21 5.62
C ILE A 2 6.52 47.68 5.99
N LYS A 3 5.53 48.55 6.20
CA LYS A 3 4.14 48.16 6.52
C LYS A 3 3.46 47.34 5.41
N LEU A 4 3.79 47.63 4.14
CA LEU A 4 3.22 46.93 2.97
C LEU A 4 3.82 45.52 2.81
N ARG A 5 5.10 45.35 3.12
CA ARG A 5 5.78 44.04 3.12
C ARG A 5 5.26 43.13 4.24
N GLY A 6 5.02 43.68 5.44
CA GLY A 6 4.43 42.93 6.55
C GLY A 6 2.99 42.45 6.26
N ALA A 7 2.17 43.31 5.66
CA ALA A 7 0.81 42.96 5.24
C ALA A 7 0.80 41.86 4.16
N LEU A 8 1.74 41.91 3.20
CA LEU A 8 1.85 40.91 2.15
C LEU A 8 2.28 39.53 2.69
N ILE A 9 3.23 39.49 3.63
CA ILE A 9 3.66 38.24 4.28
C ILE A 9 2.52 37.64 5.10
N LEU A 10 1.80 38.47 5.87
CA LEU A 10 0.66 38.01 6.65
C LEU A 10 -0.47 37.47 5.76
N PHE A 11 -0.73 38.12 4.63
CA PHE A 11 -1.70 37.68 3.63
C PHE A 11 -1.31 36.35 2.96
N LEU A 12 -0.03 36.18 2.60
CA LEU A 12 0.51 34.93 2.08
C LEU A 12 0.42 33.80 3.13
N LEU A 13 0.71 34.08 4.39
CA LEU A 13 0.56 33.12 5.48
C LEU A 13 -0.90 32.69 5.67
N LEU A 14 -1.83 33.64 5.64
CA LEU A 14 -3.27 33.38 5.72
C LEU A 14 -3.78 32.52 4.54
N LEU A 15 -3.29 32.77 3.33
CA LEU A 15 -3.61 31.95 2.15
C LEU A 15 -3.11 30.51 2.27
N VAL A 16 -1.92 30.29 2.85
CA VAL A 16 -1.37 28.94 3.08
C VAL A 16 -2.19 28.19 4.14
N VAL A 17 -2.56 28.85 5.24
CA VAL A 17 -3.41 28.25 6.29
C VAL A 17 -4.79 27.88 5.74
N PHE A 18 -5.38 28.72 4.89
CA PHE A 18 -6.69 28.44 4.29
C PHE A 18 -6.67 27.24 3.32
N ARG A 19 -5.55 26.98 2.64
CA ARG A 19 -5.36 25.82 1.75
C ARG A 19 -5.20 24.49 2.50
N LEU A 20 -4.61 24.52 3.70
CA LEU A 20 -4.39 23.31 4.51
C LEU A 20 -5.70 22.76 5.08
N SER A 21 -6.68 23.63 5.36
CA SER A 21 -7.97 23.24 5.95
C SER A 21 -8.93 22.55 4.97
N SER A 22 -8.68 22.57 3.65
CA SER A 22 -9.60 22.03 2.64
C SER A 22 -9.20 20.65 2.08
N CYS A 23 -8.18 20.00 2.64
CA CYS A 23 -7.83 18.64 2.23
C CYS A 23 -8.72 17.62 2.98
N ALA A 24 -10.03 17.66 2.71
CA ALA A 24 -10.89 16.56 3.11
C ALA A 24 -10.51 15.35 2.25
N THR A 25 -9.84 14.37 2.85
CA THR A 25 -9.47 13.13 2.14
C THR A 25 -10.76 12.48 1.67
N GLN A 26 -10.99 12.47 0.36
CA GLN A 26 -12.16 11.82 -0.20
C GLN A 26 -11.98 10.32 0.02
N LYS A 27 -12.88 9.72 0.81
CA LYS A 27 -12.88 8.28 1.02
C LYS A 27 -13.10 7.61 -0.35
N PRO A 28 -12.27 6.64 -0.74
CA PRO A 28 -12.48 5.92 -1.98
C PRO A 28 -13.83 5.20 -1.94
N LYS A 29 -14.60 5.28 -3.02
CA LYS A 29 -15.89 4.59 -3.15
C LYS A 29 -15.73 3.07 -3.28
N LEU A 30 -14.56 2.63 -3.75
CA LEU A 30 -14.20 1.23 -3.94
C LEU A 30 -12.73 1.04 -3.58
N VAL A 31 -12.43 -0.02 -2.84
CA VAL A 31 -11.07 -0.51 -2.62
C VAL A 31 -10.99 -1.90 -3.25
N LEU A 32 -10.10 -2.07 -4.23
CA LEU A 32 -9.83 -3.36 -4.85
C LEU A 32 -8.54 -3.93 -4.27
N PHE A 33 -8.65 -5.07 -3.61
CA PHE A 33 -7.50 -5.82 -3.09
C PHE A 33 -7.17 -6.97 -4.04
N ILE A 34 -5.97 -6.98 -4.60
CA ILE A 34 -5.50 -8.00 -5.55
C ILE A 34 -4.28 -8.71 -4.96
N SER A 35 -4.38 -10.03 -4.82
CA SER A 35 -3.27 -10.91 -4.48
C SER A 35 -2.99 -11.80 -5.69
N ILE A 36 -1.75 -11.80 -6.18
CA ILE A 36 -1.32 -12.63 -7.32
C ILE A 36 -0.42 -13.74 -6.77
N ASP A 37 -0.88 -14.99 -6.87
CA ASP A 37 -0.16 -16.11 -6.28
C ASP A 37 1.21 -16.30 -6.96
N GLN A 38 2.22 -16.59 -6.12
CA GLN A 38 3.59 -16.85 -6.54
C GLN A 38 4.28 -15.74 -7.36
N LEU A 39 3.76 -14.50 -7.34
CA LEU A 39 4.38 -13.38 -8.04
C LEU A 39 5.58 -12.83 -7.26
N ARG A 40 6.79 -13.21 -7.69
CA ARG A 40 8.00 -12.60 -7.16
C ARG A 40 8.19 -11.17 -7.69
N TYR A 41 8.72 -10.30 -6.85
CA TYR A 41 8.93 -8.89 -7.19
C TYR A 41 9.83 -8.68 -8.42
N ASP A 42 10.85 -9.51 -8.59
CA ASP A 42 11.81 -9.40 -9.70
C ASP A 42 11.17 -9.65 -11.08
N TYR A 43 10.01 -10.32 -11.15
CA TYR A 43 9.27 -10.45 -12.41
C TYR A 43 8.73 -9.11 -12.88
N LEU A 44 8.33 -8.24 -11.95
CA LEU A 44 7.77 -6.95 -12.28
C LEU A 44 8.80 -6.03 -12.94
N THR A 45 10.05 -6.06 -12.46
CA THR A 45 11.13 -5.25 -13.02
C THR A 45 11.74 -5.90 -14.25
N ARG A 46 11.96 -7.22 -14.25
CA ARG A 46 12.55 -7.98 -15.36
C ARG A 46 11.71 -7.93 -16.64
N PHE A 47 10.39 -7.97 -16.51
CA PHE A 47 9.47 -8.04 -17.66
C PHE A 47 8.72 -6.73 -17.92
N SER A 48 9.08 -5.63 -17.24
CA SER A 48 8.42 -4.31 -17.34
C SER A 48 8.21 -3.82 -18.77
N LYS A 49 9.20 -4.03 -19.65
CA LYS A 49 9.16 -3.67 -21.07
C LYS A 49 8.10 -4.39 -21.89
N TYR A 50 7.56 -5.50 -21.38
CA TYR A 50 6.50 -6.28 -22.03
C TYR A 50 5.11 -5.97 -21.45
N PHE A 51 5.02 -5.17 -20.39
CA PHE A 51 3.74 -4.73 -19.84
C PHE A 51 3.25 -3.48 -20.55
N GLY A 52 1.93 -3.40 -20.77
CA GLY A 52 1.31 -2.18 -21.26
C GLY A 52 1.22 -1.08 -20.20
N ASP A 53 1.04 0.16 -20.64
CA ASP A 53 1.01 1.34 -19.76
C ASP A 53 -0.10 1.29 -18.71
N ASN A 54 -1.24 0.68 -19.04
CA ASN A 54 -2.41 0.56 -18.14
C ASN A 54 -2.41 -0.75 -17.30
N GLY A 55 -1.28 -1.45 -17.22
CA GLY A 55 -1.10 -2.67 -16.42
C GLY A 55 -0.24 -2.43 -15.17
N PHE A 56 0.74 -3.29 -14.92
CA PHE A 56 1.70 -3.09 -13.81
C PHE A 56 2.45 -1.77 -13.90
N ASN A 57 2.75 -1.27 -15.11
CA ASN A 57 3.47 -0.02 -15.31
C ASN A 57 2.71 1.20 -14.77
N LEU A 58 1.37 1.17 -14.76
CA LEU A 58 0.54 2.21 -14.13
C LEU A 58 0.88 2.34 -12.64
N PHE A 59 0.97 1.22 -11.92
CA PHE A 59 1.26 1.23 -10.48
C PHE A 59 2.69 1.67 -10.16
N PHE A 60 3.65 1.42 -11.05
CA PHE A 60 5.03 1.91 -10.89
C PHE A 60 5.15 3.43 -11.11
N LYS A 61 4.36 3.98 -12.03
CA LYS A 61 4.40 5.40 -12.39
C LYS A 61 3.61 6.26 -11.41
N ASP A 62 2.38 5.85 -11.12
CA ASP A 62 1.39 6.69 -10.43
C ASP A 62 0.98 6.12 -9.05
N GLY A 63 1.57 5.00 -8.64
CA GLY A 63 1.25 4.31 -7.38
C GLY A 63 2.36 4.36 -6.32
N ALA A 64 2.10 3.71 -5.19
CA ALA A 64 3.09 3.48 -4.14
C ALA A 64 3.70 2.07 -4.29
N ASN A 65 5.02 2.00 -4.43
CA ASN A 65 5.76 0.76 -4.67
C ASN A 65 6.70 0.45 -3.49
N PHE A 66 6.42 -0.64 -2.77
CA PHE A 66 7.19 -1.08 -1.62
C PHE A 66 8.17 -2.20 -2.02
N THR A 67 9.40 -1.84 -2.35
CA THR A 67 10.44 -2.76 -2.85
C THR A 67 11.01 -3.70 -1.79
N ASN A 68 10.86 -3.38 -0.51
CA ASN A 68 11.36 -4.17 0.62
C ASN A 68 10.22 -4.73 1.50
N ALA A 69 9.12 -5.12 0.86
CA ALA A 69 8.03 -5.84 1.53
C ALA A 69 8.38 -7.34 1.66
N GLN A 70 8.27 -7.89 2.86
CA GLN A 70 8.63 -9.28 3.13
C GLN A 70 7.60 -9.94 4.07
N PHE A 71 7.34 -11.22 3.86
CA PHE A 71 6.64 -12.03 4.84
C PHE A 71 7.54 -12.23 6.07
N LYS A 72 7.09 -11.76 7.24
CA LYS A 72 7.81 -11.90 8.51
C LYS A 72 7.54 -13.24 9.22
N HIS A 73 7.17 -14.27 8.47
CA HIS A 73 6.93 -15.63 8.97
C HIS A 73 7.62 -16.66 8.06
N SER A 74 7.94 -17.83 8.62
CA SER A 74 8.65 -18.90 7.89
C SER A 74 7.78 -19.64 6.88
N VAL A 75 6.47 -19.73 7.12
CA VAL A 75 5.56 -20.52 6.27
C VAL A 75 5.09 -19.70 5.06
N THR A 76 5.90 -19.67 4.00
CA THR A 76 5.58 -18.98 2.74
C THR A 76 4.66 -19.82 1.84
N LYS A 77 3.47 -20.15 2.37
CA LYS A 77 2.42 -20.91 1.67
C LYS A 77 1.18 -20.05 1.47
N THR A 78 0.38 -20.39 0.46
CA THR A 78 -0.78 -19.62 -0.01
C THR A 78 -1.71 -19.22 1.13
N SER A 79 -2.21 -20.15 1.94
CA SER A 79 -3.19 -19.86 3.01
C SER A 79 -2.61 -18.93 4.08
N ALA A 80 -1.40 -19.22 4.56
CA ALA A 80 -0.73 -18.40 5.57
C ALA A 80 -0.44 -16.98 5.06
N GLY A 81 0.04 -16.84 3.82
CA GLY A 81 0.32 -15.54 3.20
C GLY A 81 -0.95 -14.70 2.99
N HIS A 82 -2.03 -15.30 2.48
CA HIS A 82 -3.29 -14.60 2.28
C HIS A 82 -3.91 -14.14 3.60
N ALA A 83 -3.82 -14.95 4.65
CA ALA A 83 -4.30 -14.57 5.98
C ALA A 83 -3.54 -13.34 6.49
N VAL A 84 -2.21 -13.32 6.43
CA VAL A 84 -1.41 -12.18 6.90
C VAL A 84 -1.72 -10.89 6.13
N ILE A 85 -1.83 -10.96 4.80
CA ILE A 85 -2.07 -9.74 4.00
C ILE A 85 -3.50 -9.22 4.20
N SER A 86 -4.49 -10.10 4.38
CA SER A 86 -5.90 -9.68 4.54
C SER A 86 -6.27 -9.26 5.95
N THR A 87 -5.59 -9.77 6.99
CA THR A 87 -5.89 -9.43 8.40
C THR A 87 -4.89 -8.47 9.02
N GLY A 88 -3.68 -8.34 8.48
CA GLY A 88 -2.59 -7.59 9.10
C GLY A 88 -2.02 -8.25 10.37
N THR A 89 -2.33 -9.53 10.64
CA THR A 89 -1.91 -10.25 11.84
C THR A 89 -1.16 -11.54 11.50
N HIS A 90 -0.36 -12.06 12.44
CA HIS A 90 0.37 -13.32 12.27
C HIS A 90 -0.45 -14.54 12.72
N ALA A 91 0.06 -15.74 12.44
CA ALA A 91 -0.64 -17.01 12.70
C ALA A 91 -1.00 -17.25 14.18
N ASN A 92 -0.27 -16.64 15.12
CA ASN A 92 -0.63 -16.66 16.54
C ASN A 92 -1.94 -15.92 16.86
N VAL A 93 -2.43 -15.08 15.94
CA VAL A 93 -3.68 -14.32 16.05
C VAL A 93 -4.73 -14.84 15.07
N ASN A 94 -4.38 -15.00 13.78
CA ASN A 94 -5.34 -15.43 12.76
C ASN A 94 -5.52 -16.95 12.67
N GLY A 95 -4.67 -17.75 13.31
CA GLY A 95 -4.75 -19.21 13.36
C GLY A 95 -4.33 -19.96 12.09
N VAL A 96 -4.03 -19.28 10.98
CA VAL A 96 -3.70 -19.93 9.70
C VAL A 96 -2.21 -20.23 9.61
N ILE A 97 -1.81 -21.40 10.11
CA ILE A 97 -0.41 -21.80 10.24
C ILE A 97 0.19 -22.45 8.97
N ALA A 98 -0.64 -23.01 8.08
CA ALA A 98 -0.21 -23.69 6.85
C ALA A 98 -1.41 -23.90 5.91
N ASN A 99 -1.18 -24.45 4.71
CA ASN A 99 -2.29 -24.88 3.84
C ASN A 99 -3.01 -26.12 4.39
N ARG A 100 -2.29 -26.94 5.16
CA ARG A 100 -2.79 -28.14 5.84
C ARG A 100 -2.00 -28.29 7.12
N TRP A 101 -2.66 -28.71 8.19
CA TRP A 101 -2.02 -29.06 9.45
C TRP A 101 -2.75 -30.26 10.05
N TYR A 102 -2.04 -30.98 10.92
CA TYR A 102 -2.58 -32.13 11.62
C TYR A 102 -3.46 -31.66 12.77
N ASP A 103 -4.66 -32.20 12.87
CA ASP A 103 -5.52 -32.10 14.03
C ASP A 103 -5.47 -33.43 14.78
N ARG A 104 -5.16 -33.40 16.08
CA ARG A 104 -5.07 -34.62 16.91
C ARG A 104 -6.44 -35.13 17.35
N GLN A 105 -7.46 -34.29 17.29
CA GLN A 105 -8.80 -34.58 17.78
C GLN A 105 -9.75 -35.04 16.67
N GLN A 106 -9.33 -34.93 15.40
CA GLN A 106 -10.00 -35.52 14.24
C GLN A 106 -9.32 -36.83 13.86
#